data_AF-A0A8D8C4F6-F1
#
_entry.id   AF-A0A8D8C4F6-F1
#
_cell.length_a   1.000
_cell.length_b   1.000
_cell.length_c   1.000
_cell.angle_alpha   90.00
_cell.angle_beta   90.00
_cell.angle_gamma   90.00
#
_symmetry.space_group_name_H-M   'P 1'
#
loop_
_entity.id
_entity.type
_entity.pdbx_description
1 polymer ?
#
loop_
_entity_poly.entity_id
_entity_poly.type
_entity_poly.pdbx_seq_one_letter_code
_entity_poly.pdbx_strand_id
1 'polypeptide(L)'
;MNGHAELFGTELVMRKPYEFGVGAKVAIFTYHGCTIELRGKPDVAYVARETPMVQYLNSNSALEHLRAKAEQDDTQGPVVMIVGPMDVGKTTLCRIFLNYAVRLGRRPIYVDLDVGQGGIAIPGTIGALLVERPAPVAEGFSQQAPLVYHFGHTSPSDNDVFYGVLISKLAETTLERLEANKKAKYSGMIINTCG
;
A
#
# COMPACT_ATOMS: atom_id res chain seq x y z
N MET A 1 19.92 -3.69 20.64
CA MET A 1 19.05 -3.21 19.56
C MET A 1 18.76 -1.74 19.80
N ASN A 2 19.35 -0.85 19.00
CA ASN A 2 19.20 0.61 19.11
C ASN A 2 18.88 1.18 17.72
N GLY A 3 18.36 2.40 17.67
CA GLY A 3 18.00 3.11 16.43
C GLY A 3 16.55 2.91 16.00
N HIS A 4 16.21 3.47 14.83
CA HIS A 4 14.88 3.41 14.23
C HIS A 4 14.93 2.61 12.95
N ALA A 5 13.92 1.77 12.73
CA ALA A 5 13.79 0.97 11.53
C ALA A 5 12.32 0.81 11.16
N GLU A 6 12.07 0.47 9.90
CA GLU A 6 10.75 0.26 9.36
C GLU A 6 10.73 -0.91 8.37
N LEU A 7 9.58 -1.57 8.27
CA LEU A 7 9.28 -2.57 7.26
C LEU A 7 8.20 -1.99 6.34
N PHE A 8 8.56 -1.72 5.09
CA PHE A 8 7.67 -1.13 4.07
C PHE A 8 6.88 0.07 4.58
N GLY A 9 7.53 0.97 5.33
CA GLY A 9 6.96 2.17 5.92
C GLY A 9 6.26 2.00 7.29
N THR A 10 6.06 0.77 7.77
CA THR A 10 5.59 0.52 9.15
C THR A 10 6.78 0.55 10.12
N GLU A 11 6.74 1.44 11.11
CA GLU A 11 7.79 1.54 12.13
C GLU A 11 7.87 0.28 13.01
N LEU A 12 9.11 -0.16 13.27
CA LEU A 12 9.39 -1.26 14.19
C LEU A 12 9.51 -0.72 15.62
N VAL A 13 8.81 -1.40 16.54
CA VAL A 13 8.87 -1.09 17.97
C VAL A 13 10.12 -1.70 18.58
N MET A 14 10.92 -0.88 19.26
CA MET A 14 12.16 -1.32 19.89
C MET A 14 11.89 -2.47 20.89
N ARG A 15 12.72 -3.51 20.84
CA ARG A 15 12.62 -4.73 21.69
C ARG A 15 11.35 -5.56 21.50
N LYS A 16 10.49 -5.24 20.53
CA LYS A 16 9.36 -6.10 20.16
C LYS A 16 9.85 -7.17 19.17
N PRO A 17 9.66 -8.47 19.46
CA PRO A 17 9.94 -9.52 18.49
C PRO A 17 8.89 -9.49 17.36
N TYR A 18 9.33 -9.76 16.14
CA TYR A 18 8.48 -9.91 14.96
C TYR A 18 8.78 -11.27 14.32
N GLU A 19 7.76 -12.08 14.15
CA GLU A 19 7.86 -13.41 13.58
C GLU A 19 7.41 -13.40 12.12
N PHE A 20 8.16 -14.10 11.28
CA PHE A 20 7.87 -14.24 9.84
C PHE A 20 7.81 -15.72 9.49
N GLY A 21 6.78 -16.11 8.74
CA GLY A 21 6.60 -17.49 8.29
C GLY A 21 7.64 -17.91 7.24
N VAL A 22 7.68 -19.22 6.97
CA VAL A 22 8.54 -19.80 5.93
C VAL A 22 8.21 -19.18 4.56
N GLY A 23 9.24 -18.79 3.81
CA GLY A 23 9.10 -18.15 2.49
C GLY A 23 8.87 -16.64 2.51
N ALA A 24 8.78 -16.00 3.69
CA ALA A 24 8.63 -14.56 3.79
C ALA A 24 9.84 -13.81 3.21
N LYS A 25 9.59 -12.87 2.30
CA LYS A 25 10.58 -11.93 1.77
C LYS A 25 10.41 -10.59 2.48
N VAL A 26 11.40 -10.21 3.28
CA VAL A 26 11.33 -9.03 4.14
C VAL A 26 12.51 -8.10 3.86
N ALA A 27 12.24 -6.80 3.80
CA ALA A 27 13.26 -5.77 3.80
C ALA A 27 13.01 -4.82 4.98
N ILE A 28 14.00 -4.70 5.86
CA ILE A 28 13.98 -3.73 6.95
C ILE A 28 14.89 -2.57 6.55
N PHE A 29 14.34 -1.36 6.59
CA PHE A 29 15.01 -0.14 6.20
C PHE A 29 15.23 0.78 7.41
N THR A 30 16.27 1.60 7.35
CA THR A 30 16.54 2.63 8.36
C THR A 30 17.11 3.88 7.69
N TYR A 31 16.57 5.05 8.06
CA TYR A 31 17.08 6.35 7.59
C TYR A 31 18.29 6.84 8.41
N HIS A 32 18.45 6.37 9.64
CA HIS A 32 19.43 6.91 10.60
C HIS A 32 20.40 5.86 11.17
N GLY A 33 20.27 4.61 10.72
CA GLY A 33 21.00 3.47 11.26
C GLY A 33 20.21 2.76 12.37
N CYS A 34 20.35 1.44 12.42
CA CYS A 34 19.77 0.60 13.46
C CYS A 34 20.60 -0.68 13.65
N THR A 35 20.35 -1.38 14.75
CA THR A 35 20.88 -2.73 14.98
C THR A 35 19.73 -3.71 15.19
N ILE A 36 19.64 -4.71 14.32
CA ILE A 36 18.60 -5.74 14.30
C ILE A 36 19.23 -7.07 14.71
N GLU A 37 18.51 -7.85 15.50
CA GLU A 37 18.86 -9.24 15.81
C GLU A 37 17.94 -10.15 15.00
N LEU A 38 18.52 -11.04 14.19
CA LEU A 38 17.79 -12.06 13.45
C LEU A 38 17.97 -13.41 14.15
N ARG A 39 16.86 -14.06 14.50
CA ARG A 39 16.85 -15.40 15.09
C ARG A 39 16.21 -16.39 14.12
N GLY A 40 16.81 -17.56 13.97
CA GLY A 40 16.38 -18.59 13.03
C GLY A 40 17.37 -18.78 11.87
N LYS A 41 17.00 -19.63 10.90
CA LYS A 41 17.84 -19.95 9.75
C LYS A 41 17.23 -19.36 8.47
N PRO A 42 17.69 -18.18 8.01
CA PRO A 42 17.26 -17.62 6.73
C PRO A 42 17.90 -18.37 5.57
N ASP A 43 17.21 -18.44 4.43
CA ASP A 43 17.82 -18.89 3.17
C ASP A 43 18.85 -17.86 2.68
N VAL A 44 18.50 -16.57 2.78
CA VAL A 44 19.34 -15.44 2.37
C VAL A 44 19.16 -14.29 3.36
N ALA A 45 20.27 -13.72 3.84
CA ALA A 45 20.27 -12.50 4.66
C ALA A 45 21.48 -11.64 4.30
N TYR A 46 21.23 -10.39 3.89
CA TYR A 46 22.28 -9.43 3.54
C TYR A 46 21.79 -7.99 3.78
N VAL A 47 22.72 -7.04 3.75
CA VAL A 47 22.42 -5.61 3.87
C VAL A 47 22.64 -4.94 2.51
N ALA A 48 21.57 -4.43 1.92
CA ALA A 48 21.64 -3.58 0.72
C ALA A 48 21.95 -2.13 1.12
N ARG A 49 22.92 -1.49 0.46
CA ARG A 49 23.27 -0.08 0.69
C ARG A 49 22.56 0.89 -0.24
N GLU A 50 22.28 0.45 -1.46
CA GLU A 50 21.60 1.24 -2.48
C GLU A 50 20.13 0.82 -2.54
N THR A 51 19.23 1.77 -2.25
CA THR A 51 17.78 1.53 -2.28
C THR A 51 17.06 2.77 -2.82
N PRO A 52 15.89 2.60 -3.45
CA PRO A 52 15.08 3.72 -3.94
C PRO A 52 14.29 4.46 -2.83
N MET A 53 14.58 4.22 -1.54
CA MET A 53 13.77 4.70 -0.42
C MET A 53 13.76 6.22 -0.27
N VAL A 54 14.82 6.92 -0.71
CA VAL A 54 14.86 8.38 -0.73
C VAL A 54 13.92 8.94 -1.79
N GLN A 55 13.86 8.31 -2.97
CA GLN A 55 12.93 8.68 -4.03
C GLN A 55 11.50 8.48 -3.57
N TYR A 56 11.18 7.36 -2.92
CA TYR A 56 9.85 7.11 -2.36
C TYR A 56 9.47 8.14 -1.29
N LEU A 57 10.39 8.53 -0.42
CA LEU A 57 10.15 9.56 0.59
C LEU A 57 9.86 10.94 -0.04
N ASN A 58 10.62 11.32 -1.07
CA ASN A 58 10.42 12.57 -1.79
C ASN A 58 9.06 12.59 -2.51
N SER A 59 8.69 11.48 -3.16
CA SER A 59 7.37 11.33 -3.79
C SER A 59 6.25 11.45 -2.76
N ASN A 60 6.36 10.77 -1.61
CA ASN A 60 5.36 10.89 -0.55
C ASN A 60 5.26 12.32 0.01
N SER A 61 6.37 13.04 0.12
CA SER A 61 6.38 14.44 0.56
C SER A 61 5.63 15.35 -0.41
N ALA A 62 5.79 15.12 -1.73
CA ALA A 62 5.01 15.82 -2.74
C ALA A 62 3.51 15.48 -2.66
N LEU A 63 3.16 14.21 -2.46
CA LEU A 63 1.76 13.79 -2.25
C LEU A 63 1.16 14.44 -1.01
N GLU A 64 1.92 14.55 0.08
CA GLU A 64 1.45 15.21 1.29
C GLU A 64 1.19 16.71 1.08
N HIS A 65 2.04 17.39 0.31
CA HIS A 65 1.78 18.78 -0.07
C HIS A 65 0.45 18.92 -0.84
N LEU A 66 0.16 18.00 -1.77
CA LEU A 66 -1.11 17.97 -2.49
C LEU A 66 -2.30 17.70 -1.55
N ARG A 67 -2.15 16.79 -0.58
CA ARG A 67 -3.20 16.52 0.43
C ARG A 67 -3.48 17.73 1.31
N ALA A 68 -2.44 18.42 1.79
CA ALA A 68 -2.58 19.62 2.61
C ALA A 68 -3.29 20.75 1.85
N LYS A 69 -2.94 20.95 0.58
CA LYS A 69 -3.64 21.90 -0.30
C LYS A 69 -5.10 21.50 -0.52
N ALA A 70 -5.37 20.22 -0.77
CA ALA A 70 -6.72 19.72 -0.96
C ALA A 70 -7.59 19.93 0.29
N GLU A 71 -7.03 19.72 1.47
CA GLU A 71 -7.69 19.99 2.75
C GLU A 71 -7.97 21.48 2.97
N GLN A 72 -7.03 22.36 2.61
CA GLN A 72 -7.20 23.82 2.70
C GLN A 72 -8.31 24.32 1.75
N ASP A 73 -8.34 23.79 0.53
CA ASP A 73 -9.24 24.23 -0.53
C ASP A 73 -10.60 23.49 -0.53
N ASP A 74 -10.81 22.55 0.41
CA ASP A 74 -11.94 21.58 0.45
C ASP A 74 -12.15 20.82 -0.88
N THR A 75 -11.05 20.44 -1.52
CA THR A 75 -11.03 19.68 -2.79
C THR A 75 -10.60 18.23 -2.58
N GLN A 76 -10.63 17.43 -3.64
CA GLN A 76 -10.19 16.03 -3.59
C GLN A 76 -8.66 15.95 -3.51
N GLY A 77 -8.16 15.06 -2.65
CA GLY A 77 -6.75 14.71 -2.55
C GLY A 77 -6.22 13.99 -3.81
N PRO A 78 -4.90 13.75 -3.86
CA PRO A 78 -4.26 13.14 -5.03
C PRO A 78 -4.74 11.69 -5.26
N VAL A 79 -5.00 11.35 -6.52
CA VAL A 79 -5.25 9.98 -6.99
C VAL A 79 -4.00 9.50 -7.71
N VAL A 80 -3.31 8.51 -7.14
CA VAL A 80 -2.02 8.02 -7.63
C VAL A 80 -2.20 6.60 -8.16
N MET A 81 -1.80 6.36 -9.41
CA MET A 81 -1.79 5.04 -10.01
C MET A 81 -0.37 4.56 -10.21
N ILE A 82 -0.05 3.38 -9.68
CA ILE A 82 1.28 2.76 -9.79
C ILE A 82 1.22 1.72 -10.89
N VAL A 83 1.98 1.96 -11.96
CA VAL A 83 2.02 1.13 -13.17
C VAL A 83 3.43 0.59 -13.42
N GLY A 84 3.51 -0.52 -14.13
CA GLY A 84 4.77 -1.17 -14.50
C GLY A 84 4.59 -2.68 -14.66
N PRO A 85 5.58 -3.39 -15.21
CA PRO A 85 5.47 -4.82 -15.47
C PRO A 85 5.38 -5.65 -14.18
N MET A 86 5.18 -6.96 -14.32
CA MET A 86 5.22 -7.89 -13.19
C MET A 86 6.56 -7.84 -12.45
N ASP A 87 6.53 -8.13 -11.14
CA ASP A 87 7.71 -8.28 -10.27
C ASP A 87 8.63 -7.07 -10.08
N VAL A 88 8.16 -5.84 -10.35
CA VAL A 88 8.92 -4.58 -10.09
C VAL A 88 8.66 -3.95 -8.71
N GLY A 89 7.87 -4.60 -7.85
CA GLY A 89 7.60 -4.13 -6.49
C GLY A 89 6.48 -3.08 -6.37
N LYS A 90 5.52 -3.05 -7.32
CA LYS A 90 4.36 -2.14 -7.29
C LYS A 90 3.59 -2.20 -5.96
N THR A 91 3.20 -3.40 -5.52
CA THR A 91 2.48 -3.63 -4.27
C THR A 91 3.28 -3.15 -3.05
N THR A 92 4.61 -3.33 -3.06
CA THR A 92 5.49 -2.84 -2.00
C THR A 92 5.51 -1.31 -1.95
N LEU A 93 5.56 -0.64 -3.11
CA LEU A 93 5.50 0.82 -3.18
C LEU A 93 4.14 1.37 -2.71
N CYS A 94 3.04 0.73 -3.13
CA CYS A 94 1.69 1.04 -2.61
C CYS A 94 1.68 0.97 -1.08
N ARG A 95 2.21 -0.12 -0.50
CA ARG A 95 2.26 -0.32 0.95
C ARG A 95 3.06 0.78 1.65
N ILE A 96 4.21 1.17 1.11
CA ILE A 96 5.04 2.26 1.65
C ILE A 96 4.26 3.58 1.66
N PHE A 97 3.65 3.98 0.53
CA PHE A 97 2.90 5.23 0.44
C PHE A 97 1.68 5.28 1.36
N LEU A 98 0.95 4.17 1.47
CA LEU A 98 -0.19 4.06 2.38
C LEU A 98 0.25 4.16 3.84
N ASN A 99 1.31 3.45 4.23
CA ASN A 99 1.86 3.50 5.59
C ASN A 99 2.37 4.91 5.95
N TYR A 100 3.08 5.58 5.03
CA TYR A 100 3.54 6.94 5.24
C TYR A 100 2.38 7.94 5.37
N ALA A 101 1.36 7.83 4.53
CA ALA A 101 0.17 8.67 4.63
C ALA A 101 -0.51 8.51 6.00
N VAL A 102 -0.70 7.28 6.46
CA VAL A 102 -1.34 7.03 7.77
C VAL A 102 -0.49 7.49 8.94
N ARG A 103 0.84 7.38 8.86
CA ARG A 103 1.76 7.95 9.87
C ARG A 103 1.61 9.47 10.01
N LEU A 104 1.20 10.15 8.94
CA LEU A 104 0.88 11.58 8.93
C LEU A 104 -0.60 11.88 9.27
N GLY A 105 -1.36 10.89 9.75
CA GLY A 105 -2.76 11.06 10.15
C GLY A 105 -3.75 11.07 8.98
N ARG A 106 -3.31 10.78 7.76
CA ARG A 106 -4.17 10.64 6.58
C ARG A 106 -4.90 9.30 6.60
N ARG A 107 -5.97 9.18 5.81
CA ARG A 107 -6.80 7.98 5.64
C ARG A 107 -7.08 7.72 4.15
N PRO A 108 -6.05 7.39 3.35
CA PRO A 108 -6.23 7.18 1.91
C PRO A 108 -7.02 5.91 1.62
N ILE A 109 -7.66 5.87 0.45
CA ILE A 109 -8.23 4.63 -0.09
C ILE A 109 -7.14 3.89 -0.87
N TYR A 110 -6.89 2.64 -0.50
CA TYR A 110 -6.12 1.71 -1.32
C TYR A 110 -7.06 1.04 -2.32
N VAL A 111 -6.71 1.06 -3.61
CA VAL A 111 -7.43 0.35 -4.67
C VAL A 111 -6.47 -0.69 -5.25
N ASP A 112 -6.93 -1.93 -5.36
CA ASP A 112 -6.17 -3.02 -5.96
C ASP A 112 -6.91 -3.55 -7.18
N LEU A 113 -6.32 -3.34 -8.34
CA LEU A 113 -6.84 -3.80 -9.62
C LEU A 113 -6.18 -5.11 -10.08
N ASP A 114 -5.21 -5.64 -9.31
CA ASP A 114 -4.52 -6.88 -9.68
C ASP A 114 -5.40 -8.11 -9.39
N VAL A 115 -6.04 -8.64 -10.43
CA VAL A 115 -6.88 -9.84 -10.32
C VAL A 115 -6.08 -11.12 -10.15
N GLY A 116 -4.77 -11.12 -10.41
CA GLY A 116 -3.91 -12.31 -10.30
C GLY A 116 -3.28 -12.45 -8.91
N GLN A 117 -2.71 -11.36 -8.40
CA GLN A 117 -1.93 -11.32 -7.15
C GLN A 117 -2.46 -10.30 -6.14
N GLY A 118 -3.69 -9.81 -6.31
CA GLY A 118 -4.31 -8.81 -5.45
C GLY A 118 -4.30 -9.20 -3.97
N GLY A 119 -4.04 -8.20 -3.11
CA GLY A 119 -3.89 -8.40 -1.66
C GLY A 119 -5.14 -8.13 -0.83
N ILE A 120 -6.24 -7.70 -1.44
CA ILE A 120 -7.47 -7.31 -0.73
C ILE A 120 -8.38 -8.50 -0.45
N ALA A 121 -8.51 -9.43 -1.38
CA ALA A 121 -9.40 -10.58 -1.27
C ALA A 121 -8.79 -11.79 -2.02
N ILE A 122 -9.64 -12.73 -2.46
CA ILE A 122 -9.20 -13.92 -3.20
C ILE A 122 -8.79 -13.57 -4.65
N PRO A 123 -7.96 -14.40 -5.31
CA PRO A 123 -7.68 -14.25 -6.73
C PRO A 123 -8.95 -14.14 -7.58
N GLY A 124 -8.86 -13.37 -8.65
CA GLY A 124 -9.99 -13.02 -9.51
C GLY A 124 -10.90 -11.95 -8.92
N THR A 125 -10.37 -11.07 -8.09
CA THR A 125 -11.11 -9.92 -7.54
C THR A 125 -10.35 -8.62 -7.76
N ILE A 126 -11.11 -7.53 -7.87
CA ILE A 126 -10.59 -6.17 -7.68
C ILE A 126 -11.28 -5.58 -6.46
N GLY A 127 -10.65 -4.61 -5.81
CA GLY A 127 -11.25 -4.03 -4.62
C GLY A 127 -10.64 -2.73 -4.14
N ALA A 128 -11.22 -2.21 -3.07
CA ALA A 128 -10.73 -1.04 -2.38
C ALA A 128 -10.91 -1.14 -0.86
N LEU A 129 -10.01 -0.52 -0.12
CA LEU A 129 -9.98 -0.50 1.34
C LEU A 129 -9.64 0.91 1.85
N LEU A 130 -10.34 1.38 2.87
CA LEU A 130 -9.94 2.59 3.60
C LEU A 130 -8.80 2.23 4.56
N VAL A 131 -7.63 2.84 4.38
CA VAL A 131 -6.46 2.55 5.22
C VAL A 131 -6.37 3.56 6.35
N GLU A 132 -6.66 3.11 7.57
CA GLU A 132 -6.70 3.98 8.75
C GLU A 132 -5.53 3.78 9.72
N ARG A 133 -4.83 2.64 9.61
CA ARG A 133 -3.72 2.24 10.47
C ARG A 133 -2.61 1.61 9.62
N PRO A 134 -1.32 1.76 9.99
CA PRO A 134 -0.24 1.11 9.27
C PRO A 134 -0.45 -0.41 9.25
N ALA A 135 -0.10 -1.06 8.14
CA ALA A 135 -0.16 -2.51 8.04
C ALA A 135 0.77 -3.14 9.11
N PRO A 136 0.30 -4.06 9.96
CA PRO A 136 1.18 -4.79 10.86
C PRO A 136 2.33 -5.44 10.09
N VAL A 137 3.49 -5.54 10.73
CA VAL A 137 4.76 -5.91 10.08
C VAL A 137 4.72 -7.31 9.42
N ALA A 138 3.94 -8.23 9.98
CA ALA A 138 3.78 -9.61 9.48
C ALA A 138 2.46 -9.84 8.73
N GLU A 139 1.57 -8.85 8.69
CA GLU A 139 0.21 -8.98 8.13
C GLU A 139 -0.03 -7.88 7.06
N GLY A 140 -1.05 -8.05 6.23
CA GLY A 140 -1.48 -7.02 5.28
C GLY A 140 -2.17 -5.85 5.96
N PHE A 141 -2.83 -4.98 5.19
CA PHE A 141 -3.72 -3.96 5.77
C PHE A 141 -4.94 -4.62 6.43
N SER A 142 -5.47 -3.99 7.47
CA SER A 142 -6.68 -4.48 8.15
C SER A 142 -7.88 -4.41 7.20
N GLN A 143 -8.46 -5.57 6.87
CA GLN A 143 -9.59 -5.69 5.94
C GLN A 143 -10.94 -5.36 6.61
N GLN A 144 -11.06 -4.18 7.22
CA GLN A 144 -12.33 -3.71 7.77
C GLN A 144 -13.22 -3.19 6.64
N ALA A 145 -14.31 -3.90 6.36
CA ALA A 145 -15.32 -3.56 5.33
C ALA A 145 -14.73 -3.24 3.93
N PRO A 146 -13.95 -4.16 3.33
CA PRO A 146 -13.42 -3.96 1.99
C PRO A 146 -14.56 -3.89 0.97
N LEU A 147 -14.39 -3.06 -0.06
CA LEU A 147 -15.20 -3.10 -1.27
C LEU A 147 -14.55 -4.11 -2.21
N VAL A 148 -15.28 -5.14 -2.63
CA VAL A 148 -14.74 -6.21 -3.48
C VAL A 148 -15.71 -6.50 -4.61
N TYR A 149 -15.18 -6.58 -5.82
CA TYR A 149 -15.90 -7.08 -7.00
C TYR A 149 -15.20 -8.34 -7.50
N HIS A 150 -16.00 -9.38 -7.78
CA HIS A 150 -15.48 -10.63 -8.30
C HIS A 150 -15.47 -10.59 -9.83
N PHE A 151 -14.26 -10.71 -10.40
CA PHE A 151 -14.02 -10.79 -11.83
C PHE A 151 -14.10 -12.24 -12.35
N GLY A 152 -13.67 -13.21 -11.53
CA GLY A 152 -13.74 -14.64 -11.87
C GLY A 152 -12.56 -15.19 -12.68
N HIS A 153 -11.66 -14.33 -13.14
CA HIS A 153 -10.46 -14.69 -13.90
C HIS A 153 -9.21 -14.09 -13.26
N THR A 154 -8.06 -14.75 -13.44
CA THR A 154 -6.78 -14.24 -12.92
C THR A 154 -6.01 -13.38 -13.92
N SER A 155 -6.53 -13.23 -15.15
CA SER A 155 -5.98 -12.34 -16.16
C SER A 155 -7.06 -11.41 -16.71
N PRO A 156 -6.84 -10.07 -16.74
CA PRO A 156 -7.79 -9.14 -17.35
C PRO A 156 -8.13 -9.46 -18.80
N SER A 157 -7.21 -10.09 -19.54
CA SER A 157 -7.38 -10.46 -20.95
C SER A 157 -8.49 -11.49 -21.19
N ASP A 158 -8.90 -12.24 -20.16
CA ASP A 158 -9.90 -13.30 -20.30
C ASP A 158 -11.30 -12.71 -20.55
N ASN A 159 -11.56 -11.49 -20.06
CA ASN A 159 -12.79 -10.73 -20.32
C ASN A 159 -12.55 -9.24 -20.06
N ASP A 160 -11.90 -8.57 -21.00
CA ASP A 160 -11.52 -7.16 -20.93
C ASP A 160 -12.72 -6.22 -20.78
N VAL A 161 -13.82 -6.52 -21.48
CA VAL A 161 -15.08 -5.76 -21.39
C VAL A 161 -15.63 -5.79 -19.97
N PHE A 162 -15.74 -6.98 -19.37
CA PHE A 162 -16.25 -7.12 -18.01
C PHE A 162 -15.29 -6.50 -16.99
N TYR A 163 -13.99 -6.66 -17.18
CA TYR A 163 -12.99 -6.01 -16.33
C TYR A 163 -13.14 -4.49 -16.31
N GLY A 164 -13.35 -3.87 -17.49
CA GLY A 164 -13.63 -2.44 -17.61
C GLY A 164 -14.92 -1.99 -16.91
N VAL A 165 -15.98 -2.81 -16.97
CA VAL A 165 -17.24 -2.56 -16.22
C VAL A 165 -16.98 -2.59 -14.71
N LEU A 166 -16.22 -3.58 -14.23
CA LEU A 166 -15.91 -3.67 -12.80
C LEU A 166 -15.05 -2.51 -12.31
N ILE A 167 -14.04 -2.08 -13.08
CA ILE A 167 -13.24 -0.90 -12.76
C ILE A 167 -14.14 0.34 -12.68
N SER A 168 -15.05 0.52 -13.64
CA SER A 168 -15.97 1.67 -13.65
C SER A 168 -16.84 1.68 -12.41
N LYS A 169 -17.38 0.51 -12.02
CA LYS A 169 -18.19 0.40 -10.80
C LYS A 169 -17.38 0.65 -9.53
N LEU A 170 -16.14 0.15 -9.47
CA LEU A 170 -15.22 0.39 -8.36
C LEU A 170 -14.86 1.88 -8.23
N ALA A 171 -14.65 2.56 -9.36
CA ALA A 171 -14.38 4.00 -9.39
C ALA A 171 -15.58 4.82 -8.88
N GLU A 172 -16.80 4.53 -9.34
CA GLU A 172 -18.02 5.19 -8.84
C GLU A 172 -18.14 5.08 -7.32
N THR A 173 -18.07 3.86 -6.78
CA THR A 173 -18.26 3.64 -5.34
C THR A 173 -17.11 4.18 -4.49
N THR A 174 -15.87 4.22 -5.02
CA THR A 174 -14.74 4.84 -4.29
C THR A 174 -14.84 6.37 -4.27
N LEU A 175 -15.29 7.00 -5.36
CA LEU A 175 -15.56 8.45 -5.39
C LEU A 175 -16.70 8.83 -4.43
N GLU A 176 -17.79 8.06 -4.39
CA GLU A 176 -18.87 8.25 -3.41
C GLU A 176 -18.34 8.17 -1.96
N ARG A 177 -17.44 7.21 -1.67
CA ARG A 177 -16.80 7.09 -0.35
C ARG A 177 -15.91 8.29 0.00
N LEU A 178 -15.22 8.88 -0.97
CA LEU A 178 -14.45 10.10 -0.75
C LEU A 178 -15.37 11.26 -0.38
N GLU A 179 -16.45 11.49 -1.14
CA GLU A 179 -17.39 12.58 -0.85
C GLU A 179 -18.09 12.41 0.51
N ALA A 180 -18.37 11.18 0.94
CA ALA A 180 -18.97 10.90 2.24
C ALA A 180 -18.04 11.13 3.45
N ASN A 181 -16.72 11.18 3.25
CA ASN A 181 -15.75 11.29 4.34
C ASN A 181 -14.63 12.29 4.01
N LYS A 182 -14.71 13.50 4.57
CA LYS A 182 -13.71 14.58 4.37
C LYS A 182 -12.26 14.12 4.60
N LYS A 183 -11.99 13.30 5.63
CA LYS A 183 -10.63 12.82 5.87
C LYS A 183 -10.14 11.91 4.74
N ALA A 184 -11.00 11.04 4.23
CA ALA A 184 -10.67 10.20 3.08
C ALA A 184 -10.52 11.06 1.81
N LYS A 185 -11.46 11.99 1.57
CA LYS A 185 -11.45 12.97 0.47
C LYS A 185 -10.09 13.64 0.33
N TYR A 186 -9.59 14.27 1.39
CA TYR A 186 -8.33 15.00 1.36
C TYR A 186 -7.10 14.08 1.26
N SER A 187 -7.22 12.85 1.76
CA SER A 187 -6.13 11.87 1.74
C SER A 187 -5.90 11.26 0.35
N GLY A 188 -6.94 11.23 -0.48
CA GLY A 188 -6.88 10.72 -1.84
C GLY A 188 -6.79 9.19 -1.92
N MET A 189 -6.25 8.69 -3.03
CA MET A 189 -6.25 7.26 -3.36
C MET A 189 -4.88 6.79 -3.89
N ILE A 190 -4.52 5.55 -3.57
CA ILE A 190 -3.36 4.85 -4.14
C ILE A 190 -3.88 3.59 -4.86
N ILE A 191 -3.60 3.48 -6.15
CA ILE A 191 -4.11 2.43 -7.04
C ILE A 191 -2.96 1.52 -7.48
N ASN A 192 -3.04 0.24 -7.12
CA ASN A 192 -2.19 -0.82 -7.65
C ASN A 192 -2.80 -1.39 -8.93
N THR A 193 -1.99 -1.64 -9.96
CA THR A 193 -2.43 -2.24 -11.23
C THR A 193 -1.83 -3.62 -11.44
N CYS A 194 -2.44 -4.40 -12.34
CA CYS A 194 -1.80 -5.57 -12.96
C CYS A 194 -0.45 -5.18 -13.61
N GLY A 195 0.42 -6.17 -13.76
CA GLY A 195 1.67 -6.06 -14.52
C GLY A 195 1.56 -6.49 -15.97
#